data_AF-A0A9X9Q9J1-F1
#
_entry.id   AF-A0A9X9Q9J1-F1
#
_cell.length_a   1.000
_cell.length_b   1.000
_cell.length_c   1.000
_cell.angle_alpha   90.00
_cell.angle_beta   90.00
_cell.angle_gamma   90.00
#
_symmetry.space_group_name_H-M   'P 1'
#
loop_
_entity.id
_entity.type
_entity.pdbx_description
1 polymer ?
#
loop_
_entity_poly.entity_id
_entity_poly.type
_entity_poly.pdbx_seq_one_letter_code
_entity_poly.pdbx_strand_id
1 'polypeptide(L)'
;KTRAALAPSTRNLRLPPGLGAPGTCVARSSQTPPTPSLAPPPGNCTSCPGLRPEDLCGPPSAGSSPEACPRDCSSRIASDPCPGPRQPAMEGDVPAAAAARYQPASPPRDACVYNSCYCEENIWKLCEYIKNHDQYPLEECYAVFISNERKMIPIWKQQARPGDGPVIWDYHVVLLHVSSGGQSFIYDLDTVLPFPCPFDAYVEDAFKSDEDIHPQFRRKFRVIRADSYLKNFASDRSHMKDSSGNWREPPPSYPCIETGGRLPCWVSPLCAGV
;
A
#
# COMPACT_ATOMS: atom_id res chain seq x y z
N LYS A 1 -20.05 -37.04 -38.36
CA LYS A 1 -19.51 -38.40 -38.07
C LYS A 1 -18.03 -38.26 -37.66
N THR A 2 -17.77 -38.43 -36.37
CA THR A 2 -16.53 -38.88 -35.67
C THR A 2 -15.12 -38.67 -36.27
N ARG A 3 -14.32 -37.82 -35.60
CA ARG A 3 -12.96 -38.09 -35.02
C ARG A 3 -12.53 -36.82 -34.25
N ALA A 4 -12.45 -36.78 -32.92
CA ALA A 4 -11.49 -37.43 -32.02
C ALA A 4 -10.07 -36.81 -32.08
N ALA A 5 -9.72 -36.05 -31.03
CA ALA A 5 -8.37 -35.66 -30.65
C ALA A 5 -8.23 -35.84 -29.11
N LEU A 6 -7.06 -36.28 -28.65
CA LEU A 6 -6.90 -36.88 -27.31
C LEU A 6 -6.80 -35.86 -26.17
N ALA A 7 -7.31 -36.24 -25.00
CA ALA A 7 -7.07 -35.54 -23.75
C ALA A 7 -5.69 -35.91 -23.15
N PRO A 8 -4.93 -34.95 -22.58
CA PRO A 8 -3.78 -35.25 -21.74
C PRO A 8 -4.24 -35.73 -20.35
N SER A 9 -3.77 -36.91 -19.99
CA SER A 9 -3.84 -37.58 -18.68
C SER A 9 -3.95 -36.66 -17.45
N THR A 10 -4.97 -36.91 -16.62
CA THR A 10 -5.09 -36.41 -15.26
C THR A 10 -4.01 -37.00 -14.35
N ARG A 11 -2.86 -36.34 -14.25
CA ARG A 11 -1.92 -36.58 -13.14
C ARG A 11 -2.27 -35.71 -11.95
N ASN A 12 -2.44 -36.36 -10.79
CA ASN A 12 -2.71 -35.75 -9.49
C ASN A 12 -1.67 -34.66 -9.15
N LEU A 13 -2.05 -33.40 -9.30
CA LEU A 13 -1.35 -32.30 -8.65
C LEU A 13 -1.91 -32.15 -7.23
N ARG A 14 -1.12 -32.61 -6.25
CA ARG A 14 -1.37 -32.31 -4.84
C ARG A 14 -1.42 -30.79 -4.67
N LEU A 15 -2.48 -30.31 -4.02
CA LEU A 15 -2.50 -28.97 -3.45
C LEU A 15 -1.29 -28.79 -2.51
N PRO A 16 -0.62 -27.63 -2.50
CA PRO A 16 0.33 -27.32 -1.44
C PRO A 16 -0.42 -27.30 -0.10
N PRO A 17 0.05 -28.01 0.94
CA PRO A 17 -0.59 -28.00 2.25
C PRO A 17 -0.40 -26.61 2.88
N GLY A 18 -1.49 -25.87 3.07
CA GLY A 18 -1.45 -24.54 3.71
C GLY A 18 -2.49 -23.54 3.24
N LEU A 19 -3.13 -23.74 2.08
CA LEU A 19 -4.27 -22.92 1.66
C LEU A 19 -5.52 -23.33 2.45
N GLY A 20 -5.82 -22.56 3.50
CA GLY A 20 -7.09 -22.65 4.22
C GLY A 20 -8.28 -22.39 3.30
N ALA A 21 -9.46 -22.85 3.71
CA ALA A 21 -10.73 -22.57 3.05
C ALA A 21 -10.93 -21.05 2.85
N PRO A 22 -11.68 -20.60 1.82
CA PRO A 22 -11.93 -19.18 1.57
C PRO A 22 -12.50 -18.51 2.83
N GLY A 23 -11.67 -17.69 3.45
CA GLY A 23 -12.06 -16.86 4.58
C GLY A 23 -12.96 -15.75 4.07
N THR A 24 -14.21 -15.73 4.53
CA THR A 24 -14.91 -14.44 4.69
C THR A 24 -14.11 -13.58 5.66
N CYS A 25 -14.22 -12.25 5.55
CA CYS A 25 -13.49 -11.30 6.40
C CYS A 25 -13.59 -11.70 7.87
N VAL A 26 -12.48 -12.25 8.37
CA VAL A 26 -12.19 -12.42 9.78
C VAL A 26 -10.79 -11.85 9.93
N ALA A 27 -10.72 -10.56 10.27
CA ALA A 27 -9.51 -10.00 10.83
C ALA A 27 -9.23 -10.78 12.12
N ARG A 28 -8.33 -11.78 12.06
CA ARG A 28 -7.89 -12.50 13.25
C ARG A 28 -7.10 -11.52 14.10
N SER A 29 -7.77 -10.90 15.08
CA SER A 29 -7.09 -10.27 16.20
C SER A 29 -6.18 -11.31 16.85
N SER A 30 -4.88 -11.12 16.70
CA SER A 30 -3.89 -11.95 17.37
C SER A 30 -4.00 -11.71 18.86
N GLN A 31 -4.56 -12.70 19.57
CA GLN A 31 -4.54 -12.75 21.02
C GLN A 31 -3.09 -12.61 21.52
N THR A 32 -2.93 -11.92 22.64
CA THR A 32 -1.65 -11.73 23.33
C THR A 32 -0.88 -13.05 23.50
N PRO A 33 0.44 -13.08 23.31
CA PRO A 33 1.23 -14.28 23.54
C PRO A 33 1.16 -14.71 25.02
N PRO A 34 1.15 -16.02 25.31
CA PRO A 34 1.13 -16.49 26.69
C PRO A 34 2.43 -16.12 27.41
N THR A 35 2.29 -15.68 28.65
CA THR A 35 3.40 -15.37 29.55
C THR A 35 4.28 -16.62 29.75
N PRO A 36 5.62 -16.53 29.64
CA PRO A 36 6.46 -17.67 29.98
C PRO A 36 6.35 -17.96 31.48
N SER A 37 6.09 -19.22 31.81
CA SER A 37 6.00 -19.70 33.20
C SER A 37 7.27 -19.35 33.99
N LEU A 38 7.10 -18.87 35.22
CA LEU A 38 8.22 -18.73 36.15
C LEU A 38 8.86 -20.11 36.39
N ALA A 39 10.20 -20.13 36.39
CA ALA A 39 10.98 -21.18 37.03
C ALA A 39 11.04 -20.92 38.55
N PRO A 40 11.13 -21.96 39.40
CA PRO A 40 11.29 -21.79 40.84
C PRO A 40 12.69 -21.24 41.19
N PRO A 41 12.85 -20.58 42.35
CA PRO A 41 14.11 -19.92 42.70
C PRO A 41 15.22 -20.92 43.08
N PRO A 42 16.49 -20.62 42.78
CA PRO A 42 17.62 -21.37 43.32
C PRO A 42 17.80 -21.09 44.82
N GLY A 43 17.95 -22.15 45.61
CA GLY A 43 18.17 -22.06 47.05
C GLY A 43 19.62 -21.72 47.43
N ASN A 44 19.74 -21.09 48.60
CA ASN A 44 20.91 -20.75 49.42
C ASN A 44 22.35 -21.08 48.98
N CYS A 45 23.21 -20.09 49.21
CA CYS A 45 24.66 -20.16 49.23
C CYS A 45 25.23 -21.10 50.32
N THR A 46 26.36 -21.73 50.03
CA THR A 46 27.34 -22.17 51.05
C THR A 46 28.78 -22.12 50.52
N SER A 47 29.62 -21.30 51.18
CA SER A 47 31.08 -21.45 51.40
C SER A 47 32.06 -21.78 50.26
N CYS A 48 32.99 -20.85 49.99
CA CYS A 48 34.32 -21.10 49.36
C CYS A 48 35.28 -21.84 50.34
N PRO A 49 36.43 -22.42 49.90
CA PRO A 49 37.63 -21.60 49.61
C PRO A 49 38.68 -22.14 48.59
N GLY A 50 39.55 -21.26 48.05
CA GLY A 50 40.99 -21.56 47.88
C GLY A 50 41.67 -21.47 46.48
N LEU A 51 42.77 -20.68 46.41
CA LEU A 51 43.96 -20.78 45.52
C LEU A 51 43.80 -20.41 44.01
N ARG A 52 44.05 -19.17 43.51
CA ARG A 52 45.33 -18.42 43.25
C ARG A 52 46.38 -19.14 42.35
N PRO A 53 47.24 -18.44 41.53
CA PRO A 53 47.36 -16.98 41.28
C PRO A 53 47.76 -16.51 39.82
N GLU A 54 47.75 -15.17 39.59
CA GLU A 54 48.48 -14.30 38.59
C GLU A 54 48.26 -14.58 37.07
N ASP A 55 48.08 -13.59 36.18
CA ASP A 55 49.04 -12.52 35.82
C ASP A 55 48.41 -11.21 35.23
N LEU A 56 49.07 -10.08 35.53
CA LEU A 56 49.18 -8.79 34.79
C LEU A 56 47.98 -7.79 34.59
N CYS A 57 48.12 -6.61 35.22
CA CYS A 57 47.61 -5.30 34.74
C CYS A 57 48.36 -4.87 33.44
N GLY A 58 47.78 -4.18 32.43
CA GLY A 58 47.32 -2.77 32.39
C GLY A 58 48.43 -1.81 31.85
N PRO A 59 48.22 -0.52 31.46
CA PRO A 59 47.05 0.25 30.97
C PRO A 59 47.38 1.02 29.62
N PRO A 60 46.65 2.07 29.13
CA PRO A 60 46.72 2.59 27.73
C PRO A 60 47.31 4.02 27.51
N SER A 61 47.53 4.44 26.24
CA SER A 61 47.58 5.84 25.65
C SER A 61 48.51 5.91 24.40
N ALA A 62 48.73 7.00 23.63
CA ALA A 62 47.85 7.96 22.91
C ALA A 62 48.70 8.88 21.97
N GLY A 63 48.16 9.40 20.84
CA GLY A 63 48.80 10.38 19.93
C GLY A 63 49.88 9.81 18.95
N SER A 64 50.33 10.46 17.85
CA SER A 64 50.05 11.79 17.26
C SER A 64 50.43 11.82 15.75
N SER A 65 49.96 12.81 14.98
CA SER A 65 50.47 13.21 13.63
C SER A 65 51.22 14.57 13.75
N PRO A 66 51.67 15.28 12.66
CA PRO A 66 51.96 14.93 11.25
C PRO A 66 53.38 15.40 10.77
N GLU A 67 53.74 15.24 9.49
CA GLU A 67 54.92 15.91 8.86
C GLU A 67 54.69 16.32 7.39
N ALA A 68 55.51 17.25 6.86
CA ALA A 68 55.32 17.87 5.54
C ALA A 68 56.62 18.39 4.86
N CYS A 69 56.67 18.29 3.51
CA CYS A 69 57.53 19.01 2.55
C CYS A 69 59.08 18.88 2.64
N PRO A 70 59.77 19.00 1.48
CA PRO A 70 60.44 20.27 1.16
C PRO A 70 60.34 20.72 -0.32
N ARG A 71 60.93 21.90 -0.62
CA ARG A 71 60.92 22.63 -1.91
C ARG A 71 62.26 22.57 -2.64
N ASP A 72 62.26 22.68 -3.98
CA ASP A 72 62.83 23.80 -4.77
C ASP A 72 62.36 23.68 -6.25
N CYS A 73 62.63 24.51 -7.27
CA CYS A 73 63.43 25.74 -7.43
C CYS A 73 62.70 26.75 -8.37
N SER A 74 63.42 27.53 -9.20
CA SER A 74 62.85 28.56 -10.12
C SER A 74 63.52 28.61 -11.50
N SER A 75 62.76 28.93 -12.56
CA SER A 75 63.25 29.77 -13.69
C SER A 75 62.09 30.34 -14.53
N ARG A 76 62.34 31.49 -15.19
CA ARG A 76 61.36 32.30 -15.95
C ARG A 76 61.67 32.25 -17.45
N ILE A 77 60.65 32.22 -18.33
CA ILE A 77 60.63 32.91 -19.65
C ILE A 77 59.18 33.36 -19.93
N ALA A 78 58.99 34.47 -20.66
CA ALA A 78 57.70 35.06 -21.02
C ALA A 78 57.56 35.22 -22.55
N SER A 79 56.35 35.10 -23.09
CA SER A 79 55.90 35.74 -24.35
C SER A 79 54.42 35.46 -24.69
N ASP A 80 53.62 36.53 -24.70
CA ASP A 80 52.42 36.87 -25.51
C ASP A 80 51.15 35.97 -25.61
N PRO A 81 49.94 36.58 -25.76
CA PRO A 81 48.66 35.87 -25.77
C PRO A 81 48.08 35.61 -27.18
N CYS A 82 47.48 34.43 -27.38
CA CYS A 82 46.65 34.12 -28.56
C CYS A 82 45.16 34.38 -28.28
N PRO A 83 44.41 35.02 -29.20
CA PRO A 83 42.96 35.21 -29.06
C PRO A 83 42.19 33.94 -29.47
N GLY A 84 41.49 33.32 -28.51
CA GLY A 84 40.58 32.19 -28.75
C GLY A 84 39.20 32.62 -29.29
N PRO A 85 38.45 31.71 -29.93
CA PRO A 85 37.23 32.05 -30.68
C PRO A 85 36.00 32.35 -29.81
N ARG A 86 35.03 33.02 -30.43
CA ARG A 86 33.75 33.47 -29.84
C ARG A 86 32.96 32.31 -29.21
N GLN A 87 32.49 32.53 -27.98
CA GLN A 87 31.47 31.67 -27.37
C GLN A 87 30.14 31.82 -28.13
N PRO A 88 29.38 30.72 -28.35
CA PRO A 88 27.97 30.80 -28.71
C PRO A 88 27.16 31.44 -27.58
N ALA A 89 26.00 32.00 -27.92
CA ALA A 89 25.10 32.61 -26.95
C ALA A 89 24.68 31.59 -25.88
N MET A 90 24.55 32.08 -24.64
CA MET A 90 23.92 31.32 -23.56
C MET A 90 22.45 31.11 -23.94
N GLU A 91 22.06 29.86 -24.20
CA GLU A 91 20.65 29.48 -24.18
C GLU A 91 20.14 29.80 -22.77
N GLY A 92 19.23 30.77 -22.69
CA GLY A 92 18.72 31.22 -21.39
C GLY A 92 18.03 30.07 -20.67
N ASP A 93 18.30 29.94 -19.38
CA ASP A 93 17.57 29.04 -18.49
C ASP A 93 16.07 29.26 -18.69
N VAL A 94 15.42 28.33 -19.38
CA VAL A 94 13.97 28.17 -19.29
C VAL A 94 13.74 27.76 -17.84
N PRO A 95 13.06 28.57 -17.00
CA PRO A 95 12.82 28.16 -15.64
C PRO A 95 12.04 26.86 -15.71
N ALA A 96 12.59 25.78 -15.16
CA ALA A 96 11.85 24.56 -14.96
C ALA A 96 10.65 24.92 -14.11
N ALA A 97 9.48 25.06 -14.76
CA ALA A 97 8.23 25.35 -14.08
C ALA A 97 8.04 24.22 -13.08
N ALA A 98 8.25 24.54 -11.80
CA ALA A 98 8.34 23.53 -10.76
C ALA A 98 7.06 22.72 -10.81
N ALA A 99 7.17 21.43 -11.20
CA ALA A 99 6.02 20.58 -11.43
C ALA A 99 5.14 20.66 -10.19
N ALA A 100 3.96 21.26 -10.34
CA ALA A 100 3.19 21.74 -9.19
C ALA A 100 2.90 20.54 -8.29
N ARG A 101 3.49 20.54 -7.09
CA ARG A 101 3.41 19.39 -6.18
C ARG A 101 1.94 19.10 -5.93
N TYR A 102 1.49 17.93 -6.34
CA TYR A 102 0.12 17.48 -6.18
C TYR A 102 -0.35 17.71 -4.74
N GLN A 103 -1.52 18.32 -4.59
CA GLN A 103 -2.16 18.51 -3.29
C GLN A 103 -3.20 17.40 -3.12
N PRO A 104 -3.23 16.70 -1.97
CA PRO A 104 -4.28 15.73 -1.69
C PRO A 104 -5.68 16.35 -1.80
N ALA A 105 -6.62 15.58 -2.34
CA ALA A 105 -8.04 15.90 -2.43
C ALA A 105 -8.82 15.52 -1.16
N SER A 106 -8.15 14.92 -0.17
CA SER A 106 -8.73 14.46 1.09
C SER A 106 -8.02 15.10 2.28
N PRO A 107 -8.60 15.02 3.50
CA PRO A 107 -7.84 15.17 4.73
C PRO A 107 -6.68 14.15 4.82
N PRO A 108 -5.76 14.30 5.79
CA PRO A 108 -4.86 13.23 6.21
C PRO A 108 -5.63 11.95 6.58
N ARG A 109 -4.98 10.78 6.44
CA ARG A 109 -5.59 9.44 6.60
C ARG A 109 -6.37 9.29 7.92
N ASP A 110 -5.84 9.82 9.01
CA ASP A 110 -6.39 9.75 10.37
C ASP A 110 -7.56 10.73 10.62
N ALA A 111 -7.75 11.71 9.74
CA ALA A 111 -8.88 12.63 9.75
C ALA A 111 -10.00 12.23 8.77
N CYS A 112 -9.83 11.15 8.00
CA CYS A 112 -10.87 10.62 7.13
C CYS A 112 -11.92 9.81 7.92
N VAL A 113 -13.17 9.84 7.47
CA VAL A 113 -14.20 8.90 7.95
C VAL A 113 -13.83 7.50 7.51
N TYR A 114 -13.68 6.57 8.46
CA TYR A 114 -13.23 5.21 8.19
C TYR A 114 -13.90 4.19 9.13
N ASN A 115 -14.40 3.11 8.52
CA ASN A 115 -14.84 1.89 9.18
C ASN A 115 -14.21 0.68 8.47
N SER A 116 -13.52 -0.18 9.22
CA SER A 116 -12.91 -1.41 8.70
C SER A 116 -13.96 -2.30 8.04
N CYS A 117 -13.64 -2.87 6.88
CA CYS A 117 -14.52 -3.70 6.05
C CYS A 117 -15.79 -3.00 5.51
N TYR A 118 -15.87 -1.67 5.56
CA TYR A 118 -16.86 -0.84 4.86
C TYR A 118 -16.20 0.10 3.84
N CYS A 119 -15.22 -0.44 3.09
CA CYS A 119 -14.40 0.30 2.13
C CYS A 119 -15.24 1.10 1.10
N GLU A 120 -16.37 0.57 0.68
CA GLU A 120 -17.34 1.22 -0.20
C GLU A 120 -17.90 2.50 0.43
N GLU A 121 -18.27 2.47 1.71
CA GLU A 121 -18.77 3.67 2.38
C GLU A 121 -17.65 4.66 2.71
N ASN A 122 -16.45 4.16 3.03
CA ASN A 122 -15.26 5.00 3.25
C ASN A 122 -14.92 5.82 1.99
N ILE A 123 -14.92 5.18 0.82
CA ILE A 123 -14.70 5.87 -0.46
C ILE A 123 -15.87 6.77 -0.83
N TRP A 124 -17.11 6.39 -0.52
CA TRP A 124 -18.27 7.28 -0.69
C TRP A 124 -18.11 8.57 0.14
N LYS A 125 -17.61 8.46 1.38
CA LYS A 125 -17.33 9.60 2.27
C LYS A 125 -16.18 10.48 1.76
N LEU A 126 -15.16 9.91 1.11
CA LEU A 126 -14.14 10.70 0.41
C LEU A 126 -14.72 11.45 -0.79
N CYS A 127 -15.59 10.82 -1.59
CA CYS A 127 -16.29 11.51 -2.68
C CYS A 127 -17.18 12.66 -2.16
N GLU A 128 -17.90 12.44 -1.05
CA GLU A 128 -18.72 13.47 -0.39
C GLU A 128 -17.86 14.64 0.10
N TYR A 129 -16.69 14.35 0.70
CA TYR A 129 -15.73 15.37 1.10
C TYR A 129 -15.28 16.22 -0.09
N ILE A 130 -14.79 15.59 -1.16
CA ILE A 130 -14.26 16.28 -2.36
C ILE A 130 -15.32 17.20 -2.96
N LYS A 131 -16.54 16.69 -3.14
CA LYS A 131 -17.69 17.45 -3.65
C LYS A 131 -17.99 18.72 -2.84
N ASN A 132 -17.74 18.71 -1.53
CA ASN A 132 -18.09 19.80 -0.62
C ASN A 132 -16.96 20.81 -0.39
N HIS A 133 -15.78 20.63 -1.01
CA HIS A 133 -14.60 21.49 -0.79
C HIS A 133 -14.08 22.20 -2.07
N ASP A 134 -14.65 21.92 -3.24
CA ASP A 134 -14.39 22.60 -4.53
C ASP A 134 -12.91 22.70 -4.97
N GLN A 135 -11.99 21.98 -4.33
CA GLN A 135 -10.54 21.98 -4.64
C GLN A 135 -10.24 21.31 -5.99
N TYR A 136 -11.00 20.28 -6.34
CA TYR A 136 -10.89 19.53 -7.59
C TYR A 136 -12.29 19.22 -8.15
N PRO A 137 -12.47 19.19 -9.48
CA PRO A 137 -13.72 18.73 -10.09
C PRO A 137 -14.01 17.27 -9.67
N LEU A 138 -15.24 17.00 -9.25
CA LEU A 138 -15.66 15.65 -8.84
C LEU A 138 -15.56 14.64 -10.01
N GLU A 139 -15.59 15.14 -11.24
CA GLU A 139 -15.45 14.39 -12.48
C GLU A 139 -14.02 13.87 -12.73
N GLU A 140 -13.00 14.44 -12.07
CA GLU A 140 -11.63 13.90 -12.06
C GLU A 140 -11.49 12.68 -11.10
N CYS A 141 -12.51 12.40 -10.30
CA CYS A 141 -12.50 11.38 -9.25
C CYS A 141 -13.38 10.17 -9.59
N TYR A 142 -12.93 8.97 -9.21
CA TYR A 142 -13.60 7.71 -9.50
C TYR A 142 -13.53 6.75 -8.31
N ALA A 143 -14.66 6.16 -7.91
CA ALA A 143 -14.68 4.98 -7.07
C ALA A 143 -14.34 3.75 -7.92
N VAL A 144 -13.36 2.96 -7.48
CA VAL A 144 -12.88 1.77 -8.19
C VAL A 144 -13.17 0.54 -7.34
N PHE A 145 -14.18 -0.23 -7.74
CA PHE A 145 -14.48 -1.53 -7.14
C PHE A 145 -13.56 -2.59 -7.74
N ILE A 146 -12.94 -3.38 -6.87
CA ILE A 146 -11.97 -4.42 -7.20
C ILE A 146 -12.56 -5.75 -6.72
N SER A 147 -12.78 -6.71 -7.61
CA SER A 147 -13.25 -8.07 -7.25
C SER A 147 -13.02 -9.04 -8.42
N ASN A 148 -13.53 -10.25 -8.35
CA ASN A 148 -13.60 -11.21 -9.46
C ASN A 148 -14.78 -12.19 -9.28
N GLU A 149 -14.97 -13.10 -10.24
CA GLU A 149 -16.05 -14.11 -10.24
C GLU A 149 -16.12 -14.95 -8.96
N ARG A 150 -14.98 -15.15 -8.29
CA ARG A 150 -14.85 -15.99 -7.10
C ARG A 150 -14.88 -15.22 -5.80
N LYS A 151 -14.90 -13.89 -5.85
CA LYS A 151 -14.71 -13.02 -4.70
C LYS A 151 -13.49 -13.44 -3.88
N MET A 152 -12.35 -13.55 -4.56
CA MET A 152 -11.05 -13.83 -3.95
C MET A 152 -9.99 -13.07 -4.73
N ILE A 153 -9.66 -11.85 -4.29
CA ILE A 153 -8.64 -11.01 -4.91
C ILE A 153 -7.49 -10.75 -3.92
N PRO A 154 -6.22 -10.98 -4.29
CA PRO A 154 -5.08 -10.64 -3.45
C PRO A 154 -4.75 -9.15 -3.59
N ILE A 155 -4.61 -8.46 -2.46
CA ILE A 155 -4.05 -7.11 -2.39
C ILE A 155 -2.92 -7.11 -1.35
N TRP A 156 -1.73 -6.69 -1.76
CA TRP A 156 -0.55 -6.52 -0.92
C TRP A 156 -0.53 -5.15 -0.23
N LYS A 157 0.40 -4.99 0.73
CA LYS A 157 0.59 -3.74 1.48
C LYS A 157 -0.72 -3.25 2.13
N GLN A 158 -1.40 -4.13 2.87
CA GLN A 158 -2.68 -3.85 3.55
C GLN A 158 -2.49 -3.85 5.08
N GLN A 159 -3.15 -2.93 5.78
CA GLN A 159 -3.01 -2.74 7.24
C GLN A 159 -3.45 -3.97 8.05
N ALA A 160 -4.45 -4.72 7.58
CA ALA A 160 -4.88 -5.97 8.20
C ALA A 160 -3.81 -7.09 8.14
N ARG A 161 -2.77 -6.95 7.31
CA ARG A 161 -1.63 -7.87 7.26
C ARG A 161 -0.33 -7.15 6.86
N PRO A 162 0.33 -6.45 7.81
CA PRO A 162 1.60 -5.79 7.54
C PRO A 162 2.68 -6.82 7.16
N GLY A 163 3.41 -6.58 6.08
CA GLY A 163 4.43 -7.48 5.53
C GLY A 163 4.23 -7.76 4.03
N ASP A 164 4.85 -8.83 3.54
CA ASP A 164 4.90 -9.15 2.09
C ASP A 164 3.83 -10.15 1.62
N GLY A 165 2.92 -10.57 2.50
CA GLY A 165 1.76 -11.39 2.14
C GLY A 165 0.54 -10.55 1.75
N PRO A 166 -0.32 -11.01 0.83
CA PRO A 166 -1.57 -10.33 0.53
C PRO A 166 -2.61 -10.55 1.62
N VAL A 167 -3.59 -9.65 1.68
CA VAL A 167 -4.94 -9.94 2.17
C VAL A 167 -5.76 -10.46 0.99
N ILE A 168 -6.60 -11.48 1.21
CA ILE A 168 -7.54 -11.98 0.19
C ILE A 168 -8.90 -11.35 0.50
N TRP A 169 -9.30 -10.39 -0.32
CA TRP A 169 -10.58 -9.71 -0.21
C TRP A 169 -11.65 -10.38 -1.06
N ASP A 170 -12.92 -10.28 -0.64
CA ASP A 170 -14.07 -10.66 -1.46
C ASP A 170 -14.40 -9.55 -2.46
N TYR A 171 -14.29 -8.29 -2.02
CA TYR A 171 -14.06 -7.11 -2.84
C TYR A 171 -13.29 -6.05 -2.04
N HIS A 172 -12.72 -5.07 -2.73
CA HIS A 172 -12.17 -3.85 -2.12
C HIS A 172 -12.57 -2.63 -2.94
N VAL A 173 -12.59 -1.44 -2.33
CA VAL A 173 -12.90 -0.18 -3.01
C VAL A 173 -11.85 0.87 -2.67
N VAL A 174 -11.32 1.51 -3.71
CA VAL A 174 -10.38 2.64 -3.59
C VAL A 174 -10.88 3.83 -4.40
N LEU A 175 -10.44 5.05 -4.05
CA LEU A 175 -10.65 6.22 -4.89
C LEU A 175 -9.45 6.41 -5.82
N LEU A 176 -9.72 6.63 -7.11
CA LEU A 176 -8.76 7.10 -8.10
C LEU A 176 -9.05 8.58 -8.41
N HIS A 177 -8.04 9.44 -8.27
CA HIS A 177 -8.08 10.82 -8.77
C HIS A 177 -7.13 10.92 -9.97
N VAL A 178 -7.67 11.27 -11.14
CA VAL A 178 -6.92 11.55 -12.37
C VAL A 178 -6.77 13.07 -12.48
N SER A 179 -5.67 13.61 -11.97
CA SER A 179 -5.43 15.05 -11.97
C SER A 179 -5.24 15.60 -13.38
N SER A 180 -5.79 16.78 -13.65
CA SER A 180 -5.55 17.56 -14.88
C SER A 180 -4.07 17.81 -15.19
N GLY A 181 -3.17 17.68 -14.21
CA GLY A 181 -1.70 17.67 -14.42
C GLY A 181 -1.13 16.40 -15.07
N GLY A 182 -1.97 15.44 -15.49
CA GLY A 182 -1.55 14.17 -16.10
C GLY A 182 -1.05 13.10 -15.11
N GLN A 183 -1.15 13.38 -13.81
CA GLN A 183 -0.77 12.45 -12.74
C GLN A 183 -2.01 11.81 -12.12
N SER A 184 -1.92 10.51 -11.82
CA SER A 184 -3.01 9.76 -11.18
C SER A 184 -2.61 9.30 -9.78
N PHE A 185 -3.56 9.33 -8.84
CA PHE A 185 -3.35 8.98 -7.43
C PHE A 185 -4.45 8.06 -6.90
N ILE A 186 -4.05 7.10 -6.08
CA ILE A 186 -4.93 6.19 -5.36
C ILE A 186 -5.05 6.61 -3.90
N TYR A 187 -6.28 6.68 -3.40
CA TYR A 187 -6.59 6.78 -1.99
C TYR A 187 -7.20 5.44 -1.55
N ASP A 188 -6.37 4.62 -0.91
CA ASP A 188 -6.81 3.43 -0.19
C ASP A 188 -6.65 3.69 1.31
N LEU A 189 -7.76 3.66 2.07
CA LEU A 189 -7.71 3.86 3.51
C LEU A 189 -7.15 2.64 4.26
N ASP A 190 -7.12 1.46 3.62
CA ASP A 190 -6.63 0.19 4.18
C ASP A 190 -5.18 -0.16 3.78
N THR A 191 -4.52 0.58 2.87
CA THR A 191 -3.12 0.34 2.51
C THR A 191 -2.13 0.80 3.60
N VAL A 192 -0.93 0.19 3.64
CA VAL A 192 0.26 0.70 4.35
C VAL A 192 1.17 1.57 3.48
N LEU A 193 0.86 1.71 2.18
CA LEU A 193 1.50 2.68 1.28
C LEU A 193 1.14 4.14 1.69
N PRO A 194 1.79 5.16 1.11
CA PRO A 194 1.40 6.56 1.29
C PRO A 194 -0.08 6.81 1.00
N PHE A 195 -0.65 7.83 1.64
CA PHE A 195 -2.02 8.28 1.40
C PHE A 195 -2.03 9.77 1.12
N PRO A 196 -2.34 10.21 -0.12
CA PRO A 196 -2.50 9.39 -1.33
C PRO A 196 -1.20 8.70 -1.81
N CYS A 197 -1.35 7.65 -2.62
CA CYS A 197 -0.25 6.95 -3.30
C CYS A 197 -0.25 7.30 -4.80
N PRO A 198 0.90 7.56 -5.45
CA PRO A 198 0.98 7.61 -6.91
C PRO A 198 0.47 6.31 -7.53
N PHE A 199 -0.28 6.42 -8.65
CA PHE A 199 -0.96 5.28 -9.27
C PHE A 199 -0.01 4.13 -9.63
N ASP A 200 1.09 4.42 -10.31
CA ASP A 200 2.03 3.38 -10.78
C ASP A 200 2.65 2.60 -9.61
N ALA A 201 3.07 3.32 -8.56
CA ALA A 201 3.60 2.71 -7.33
C ALA A 201 2.54 1.84 -6.63
N TYR A 202 1.28 2.28 -6.58
CA TYR A 202 0.20 1.48 -6.00
C TYR A 202 -0.06 0.20 -6.81
N VAL A 203 -0.05 0.29 -8.14
CA VAL A 203 -0.22 -0.88 -9.03
C VAL A 203 0.96 -1.85 -8.90
N GLU A 204 2.20 -1.36 -8.82
CA GLU A 204 3.38 -2.19 -8.65
C GLU A 204 3.38 -2.91 -7.30
N ASP A 205 3.24 -2.19 -6.19
CA ASP A 205 3.41 -2.73 -4.84
C ASP A 205 2.18 -3.47 -4.28
N ALA A 206 0.97 -2.91 -4.46
CA ALA A 206 -0.25 -3.45 -3.87
C ALA A 206 -0.95 -4.47 -4.77
N PHE A 207 -0.87 -4.31 -6.09
CA PHE A 207 -1.54 -5.18 -7.05
C PHE A 207 -0.60 -6.22 -7.67
N LYS A 208 0.62 -5.86 -8.05
CA LYS A 208 1.61 -6.73 -8.74
C LYS A 208 1.11 -7.24 -10.11
N SER A 209 1.98 -7.92 -10.85
CA SER A 209 1.60 -8.53 -12.15
C SER A 209 0.54 -9.63 -11.96
N ASP A 210 -0.48 -9.63 -12.82
CA ASP A 210 -1.46 -10.72 -12.90
C ASP A 210 -0.87 -11.97 -13.60
N GLU A 211 0.32 -11.87 -14.19
CA GLU A 211 1.03 -13.02 -14.78
C GLU A 211 1.51 -14.00 -13.70
N ASP A 212 2.00 -13.49 -12.58
CA ASP A 212 2.44 -14.26 -11.39
C ASP A 212 1.25 -14.82 -10.58
N ILE A 213 0.02 -14.46 -10.93
CA ILE A 213 -1.18 -14.76 -10.16
C ILE A 213 -2.07 -15.74 -10.91
N HIS A 214 -2.36 -16.84 -10.22
CA HIS A 214 -3.21 -17.92 -10.75
C HIS A 214 -4.56 -17.36 -11.22
N PRO A 215 -5.07 -17.73 -12.43
CA PRO A 215 -6.21 -17.06 -13.07
C PRO A 215 -7.48 -16.88 -12.23
N GLN A 216 -7.71 -17.76 -11.25
CA GLN A 216 -8.85 -17.68 -10.32
C GLN A 216 -8.80 -16.52 -9.31
N PHE A 217 -7.63 -15.88 -9.15
CA PHE A 217 -7.38 -14.79 -8.22
C PHE A 217 -7.13 -13.44 -8.91
N ARG A 218 -7.06 -13.42 -10.25
CA ARG A 218 -6.84 -12.21 -11.03
C ARG A 218 -7.93 -11.18 -10.76
N ARG A 219 -7.58 -9.89 -10.77
CA ARG A 219 -8.48 -8.82 -10.37
C ARG A 219 -9.26 -8.29 -11.57
N LYS A 220 -10.48 -7.84 -11.33
CA LYS A 220 -11.27 -7.03 -12.26
C LYS A 220 -11.65 -5.72 -11.57
N PHE A 221 -11.67 -4.66 -12.37
CA PHE A 221 -11.89 -3.29 -11.91
C PHE A 221 -13.18 -2.75 -12.52
N ARG A 222 -14.08 -2.25 -11.69
CA ARG A 222 -15.26 -1.49 -12.10
C ARG A 222 -15.04 -0.04 -11.66
N VAL A 223 -14.71 0.81 -12.63
CA VAL A 223 -14.38 2.23 -12.44
C VAL A 223 -15.66 3.06 -12.61
N ILE A 224 -15.96 3.91 -11.63
CA ILE A 224 -17.23 4.62 -11.53
C ILE A 224 -16.93 6.07 -11.16
N ARG A 225 -17.33 7.04 -12.00
CA ARG A 225 -17.15 8.46 -11.67
C ARG A 225 -17.81 8.79 -10.33
N ALA A 226 -17.16 9.64 -9.53
CA ALA A 226 -17.59 9.95 -8.17
C ALA A 226 -18.96 10.65 -8.12
N ASP A 227 -19.32 11.44 -9.13
CA ASP A 227 -20.65 12.05 -9.26
C ASP A 227 -21.77 11.00 -9.42
N SER A 228 -21.55 10.01 -10.29
CA SER A 228 -22.45 8.87 -10.48
C SER A 228 -22.48 7.97 -9.25
N TYR A 229 -21.34 7.80 -8.57
CA TYR A 229 -21.26 7.02 -7.34
C TYR A 229 -22.07 7.65 -6.20
N LEU A 230 -21.87 8.94 -5.93
CA LEU A 230 -22.67 9.67 -4.92
C LEU A 230 -24.17 9.70 -5.24
N LYS A 231 -24.54 9.75 -6.52
CA LYS A 231 -25.94 9.83 -6.96
C LYS A 231 -26.70 8.50 -6.86
N ASN A 232 -26.02 7.36 -7.04
CA ASN A 232 -26.67 6.06 -7.26
C ASN A 232 -26.25 4.96 -6.28
N PHE A 233 -25.17 5.15 -5.49
CA PHE A 233 -24.77 4.15 -4.51
C PHE A 233 -25.78 4.07 -3.37
N ALA A 234 -26.09 2.85 -2.94
CA ALA A 234 -26.89 2.59 -1.75
C ALA A 234 -26.43 1.28 -1.10
N SER A 235 -26.42 1.24 0.23
CA SER A 235 -26.10 0.05 1.03
C SER A 235 -26.95 0.02 2.29
N ASP A 236 -27.77 -1.01 2.44
CA ASP A 236 -28.50 -1.31 3.67
C ASP A 236 -27.63 -2.06 4.72
N ARG A 237 -26.34 -2.28 4.38
CA ARG A 237 -25.35 -3.05 5.14
C ARG A 237 -25.75 -4.51 5.43
N SER A 238 -26.82 -5.04 4.81
CA SER A 238 -27.33 -6.39 5.07
C SER A 238 -26.30 -7.49 4.81
N HIS A 239 -25.43 -7.30 3.80
CA HIS A 239 -24.36 -8.21 3.46
C HIS A 239 -23.31 -8.41 4.58
N MET A 240 -23.19 -7.44 5.49
CA MET A 240 -22.30 -7.49 6.65
C MET A 240 -22.93 -8.17 7.88
N LYS A 241 -24.12 -8.76 7.73
CA LYS A 241 -24.72 -9.62 8.77
C LYS A 241 -24.41 -11.10 8.53
N ASP A 242 -24.39 -11.87 9.61
CA ASP A 242 -24.39 -13.33 9.57
C ASP A 242 -25.81 -13.89 9.44
N SER A 243 -25.94 -15.23 9.36
CA SER A 243 -27.25 -15.91 9.28
C SER A 243 -28.11 -15.81 10.55
N SER A 244 -27.53 -15.33 11.65
CA SER A 244 -28.24 -15.06 12.92
C SER A 244 -28.62 -13.58 13.07
N GLY A 245 -28.23 -12.73 12.11
CA GLY A 245 -28.46 -11.29 12.13
C GLY A 245 -27.40 -10.46 12.87
N ASN A 246 -26.34 -11.08 13.38
CA ASN A 246 -25.23 -10.38 14.04
C ASN A 246 -24.36 -9.68 13.00
N TRP A 247 -23.74 -8.57 13.38
CA TRP A 247 -22.74 -7.89 12.56
C TRP A 247 -21.43 -8.67 12.51
N ARG A 248 -20.86 -8.85 11.31
CA ARG A 248 -19.54 -9.45 11.09
C ARG A 248 -18.42 -8.54 11.58
N GLU A 249 -18.56 -7.24 11.32
CA GLU A 249 -17.72 -6.16 11.82
C GLU A 249 -18.63 -5.00 12.27
N PRO A 250 -18.22 -4.14 13.23
CA PRO A 250 -19.06 -3.05 13.72
C PRO A 250 -19.44 -2.06 12.60
N PRO A 251 -20.74 -1.78 12.36
CA PRO A 251 -21.17 -0.89 11.29
C PRO A 251 -20.80 0.57 11.57
N PRO A 252 -20.71 1.42 10.53
CA PRO A 252 -20.58 2.86 10.69
C PRO A 252 -21.71 3.46 11.54
N SER A 253 -21.37 4.47 12.36
CA SER A 253 -22.30 5.09 13.31
C SER A 253 -23.33 6.03 12.66
N TYR A 254 -23.07 6.49 11.43
CA TYR A 254 -24.03 7.26 10.64
C TYR A 254 -25.05 6.33 9.95
N PRO A 255 -26.26 6.83 9.59
CA PRO A 255 -27.28 6.04 8.90
C PRO A 255 -26.78 5.36 7.62
N CYS A 256 -27.48 4.32 7.17
CA CYS A 256 -27.21 3.69 5.87
C CYS A 256 -27.22 4.71 4.74
N ILE A 257 -26.33 4.54 3.75
CA ILE A 257 -26.34 5.38 2.56
C ILE A 257 -27.50 4.92 1.67
N GLU A 258 -28.47 5.81 1.50
CA GLU A 258 -29.67 5.59 0.67
C GLU A 258 -29.70 6.65 -0.44
N THR A 259 -29.87 6.20 -1.68
CA THR A 259 -30.11 7.09 -2.82
C THR A 259 -31.35 6.64 -3.59
N GLY A 260 -32.02 7.59 -4.26
CA GLY A 260 -33.25 7.30 -5.03
C GLY A 260 -33.03 6.46 -6.30
N GLY A 261 -31.78 6.13 -6.66
CA GLY A 261 -31.43 5.37 -7.84
C GLY A 261 -31.45 3.86 -7.60
N ARG A 262 -32.24 3.11 -8.38
CA ARG A 262 -32.15 1.64 -8.41
C ARG A 262 -31.07 1.19 -9.40
N LEU A 263 -29.85 0.98 -8.93
CA LEU A 263 -28.81 0.23 -9.67
C LEU A 263 -28.31 -0.96 -8.83
N PRO A 264 -28.67 -2.21 -9.19
CA PRO A 264 -28.73 -3.32 -8.23
C PRO A 264 -27.48 -4.22 -8.20
N CYS A 265 -26.25 -3.67 -8.29
CA CYS A 265 -25.01 -4.42 -8.00
C CYS A 265 -23.75 -3.54 -8.12
N TRP A 266 -23.31 -2.95 -7.00
CA TRP A 266 -22.07 -2.16 -6.99
C TRP A 266 -20.80 -3.03 -7.05
N VAL A 267 -20.83 -4.16 -6.35
CA VAL A 267 -19.71 -5.09 -6.13
C VAL A 267 -19.35 -5.96 -7.34
N SER A 268 -20.31 -6.26 -8.22
CA SER A 268 -20.08 -7.18 -9.35
C SER A 268 -19.37 -6.49 -10.52
N PRO A 269 -18.11 -6.84 -10.87
CA PRO A 269 -17.44 -6.28 -12.03
C PRO A 269 -18.06 -6.74 -13.37
N LEU A 270 -18.91 -7.78 -13.32
CA LEU A 270 -19.71 -8.27 -14.45
C LEU A 270 -21.05 -7.54 -14.64
N CYS A 271 -21.41 -6.61 -13.76
CA CYS A 271 -22.64 -5.83 -13.94
C CYS A 271 -22.44 -4.74 -15.01
N ALA A 272 -22.73 -5.11 -16.26
CA ALA A 272 -22.89 -4.19 -17.37
C ALA A 272 -24.07 -3.24 -17.10
N GLY A 273 -23.86 -1.94 -17.30
CA GLY A 273 -24.91 -0.93 -17.08
C GLY A 273 -24.46 0.32 -16.30
N VAL A 274 -23.34 0.92 -16.70
CA VAL A 274 -23.15 2.39 -16.78
C VAL A 274 -22.36 2.66 -18.06
#